data_AF-A0A497FKW8-F1
#
_entry.id   AF-A0A497FKW8-F1
#
_cell.length_a   1.000
_cell.length_b   1.000
_cell.length_c   1.000
_cell.angle_alpha   90.00
_cell.angle_beta   90.00
_cell.angle_gamma   90.00
#
_symmetry.space_group_name_H-M   'P 1'
#
loop_
_entity.id
_entity.type
_entity.pdbx_description
1 polymer ?
#
loop_
_entity_poly.entity_id
_entity_poly.type
_entity_poly.pdbx_seq_one_letter_code
_entity_poly.pdbx_strand_id
1 'polypeptide(L)'
;MWVSHQRKIEKAERLLRLALIFPLVQAAIAISALIFQSLDLTTSVVLVVISMISLLILYFSLRQFEEAAYDTVIKLFPIISIIAAIGGLGISAYLVYSSYSILKEVFYGRVQRSR
;
A
#
# COMPACT_ATOMS: atom_id res chain seq x y z
N MET A 1 -18.20 19.30 -10.20
CA MET A 1 -17.98 17.83 -10.17
C MET A 1 -16.51 17.42 -10.31
N TRP A 2 -15.70 18.07 -11.17
CA TRP A 2 -14.27 17.71 -11.35
C TRP A 2 -13.38 17.99 -10.13
N VAL A 3 -13.59 19.12 -9.44
CA VAL A 3 -12.81 19.48 -8.24
C VAL A 3 -12.96 18.45 -7.11
N SER A 4 -14.11 17.77 -6.98
CA SER A 4 -14.27 16.70 -5.99
C SER A 4 -13.58 15.40 -6.39
N HIS A 5 -13.41 15.12 -7.69
CA HIS A 5 -12.68 13.95 -8.17
C HIS A 5 -11.19 14.10 -7.91
N GLN A 6 -10.63 15.27 -8.23
CA GLN A 6 -9.22 15.57 -8.02
C GLN A 6 -8.84 15.47 -6.54
N ARG A 7 -9.66 16.04 -5.64
CA ARG A 7 -9.47 15.90 -4.18
C ARG A 7 -9.56 14.45 -3.68
N LYS A 8 -10.42 13.62 -4.28
CA LYS A 8 -10.52 12.19 -3.93
C LYS A 8 -9.27 11.42 -4.36
N ILE A 9 -8.76 11.71 -5.56
CA ILE A 9 -7.52 11.12 -6.08
C ILE A 9 -6.33 11.52 -5.20
N GLU A 10 -6.18 12.82 -4.87
CA GLU A 10 -5.12 13.28 -3.95
C GLU A 10 -5.20 12.61 -2.57
N LYS A 11 -6.42 12.36 -2.07
CA LYS A 11 -6.62 11.64 -0.80
C LYS A 11 -6.16 10.19 -0.90
N ALA A 12 -6.50 9.50 -1.99
CA ALA A 12 -6.05 8.12 -2.23
C ALA A 12 -4.52 8.03 -2.32
N GLU A 13 -3.89 9.00 -2.97
CA GLU A 13 -2.43 9.11 -3.05
C GLU A 13 -1.79 9.31 -1.68
N ARG A 14 -2.30 10.24 -0.86
CA ARG A 14 -1.78 10.47 0.51
C ARG A 14 -1.89 9.22 1.37
N LEU A 15 -2.99 8.47 1.27
CA LEU A 15 -3.15 7.21 2.00
C LEU A 15 -2.09 6.19 1.57
N LEU A 16 -1.78 6.12 0.28
CA LEU A 16 -0.74 5.23 -0.24
C LEU A 16 0.66 5.66 0.21
N ARG A 17 0.94 6.97 0.21
CA ARG A 17 2.19 7.55 0.77
C ARG A 17 2.34 7.24 2.26
N LEU A 18 1.26 7.33 3.04
CA LEU A 18 1.26 6.95 4.46
C LEU A 18 1.48 5.46 4.65
N ALA A 19 0.92 4.62 3.77
CA ALA A 19 1.07 3.18 3.84
C ALA A 19 2.53 2.72 3.70
N LEU A 20 3.38 3.47 2.97
CA LEU A 20 4.82 3.22 2.82
C LEU A 20 5.62 3.31 4.13
N ILE A 21 5.16 4.11 5.09
CA ILE A 21 5.86 4.33 6.36
C ILE A 21 5.93 3.03 7.17
N PHE A 22 4.88 2.23 7.16
CA PHE A 22 4.78 1.03 8.00
C PHE A 22 5.76 -0.09 7.59
N PRO A 23 5.85 -0.50 6.31
CA PRO A 23 6.89 -1.40 5.85
C PRO A 23 8.30 -0.87 6.13
N LEU A 24 8.54 0.44 6.01
CA LEU A 24 9.84 1.04 6.30
C LEU A 24 10.20 0.89 7.79
N VAL A 25 9.26 1.21 8.68
CA VAL A 25 9.43 1.05 10.13
C VAL A 25 9.63 -0.42 10.49
N GLN A 26 8.87 -1.33 9.88
CA GLN A 26 9.02 -2.77 10.10
C GLN A 26 10.40 -3.27 9.65
N ALA A 27 10.89 -2.83 8.50
CA ALA A 27 12.24 -3.16 8.03
C ALA A 27 13.30 -2.67 9.03
N ALA A 28 13.19 -1.43 9.52
CA ALA A 28 14.11 -0.87 10.49
C ALA A 28 14.10 -1.65 11.82
N ILE A 29 12.91 -2.03 12.31
CA ILE A 29 12.75 -2.86 13.52
C ILE A 29 13.37 -4.24 13.31
N ALA A 30 13.10 -4.89 12.16
CA ALA A 30 13.63 -6.22 11.86
C ALA A 30 15.16 -6.23 11.71
N ILE A 31 15.75 -5.20 11.08
CA ILE A 31 17.20 -5.01 11.00
C ILE A 31 17.78 -4.80 12.41
N SER A 32 17.15 -3.97 13.23
CA SER A 32 17.60 -3.75 14.61
C SER A 32 17.55 -5.04 15.41
N ALA A 33 16.46 -5.82 15.30
CA ALA A 33 16.32 -7.11 15.96
C ALA A 33 17.40 -8.12 15.52
N LEU A 34 17.79 -8.08 14.24
CA LEU A 34 18.86 -8.91 13.71
C LEU A 34 20.24 -8.51 14.27
N ILE A 35 20.52 -7.20 14.38
CA ILE A 35 21.78 -6.69 14.94
C ILE A 35 21.91 -7.03 16.43
N PHE A 36 20.82 -6.87 17.20
CA PHE A 36 20.81 -7.12 18.64
C PHE A 36 20.47 -8.57 19.02
N GLN A 37 20.27 -9.45 18.03
CA GLN A 37 19.90 -10.86 18.22
C GLN A 37 18.67 -11.05 19.12
N SER A 38 17.70 -10.13 19.05
CA SER A 38 16.51 -10.15 19.90
C SER A 38 15.39 -11.06 19.38
N LEU A 39 15.50 -11.53 18.13
CA LEU A 39 14.61 -12.47 17.48
C LEU A 39 15.42 -13.54 16.75
N ASP A 40 14.79 -14.69 16.50
CA ASP A 40 15.39 -15.72 15.65
C ASP A 40 15.82 -15.15 14.29
N LEU A 41 16.99 -15.59 13.84
CA LEU A 41 17.59 -15.15 12.58
C LEU A 41 16.61 -15.33 11.41
N THR A 42 15.97 -16.50 11.33
CA THR A 42 14.99 -16.82 10.29
C THR A 42 13.83 -15.82 10.27
N THR A 43 13.24 -15.55 11.44
CA THR A 43 12.11 -14.62 11.58
C THR A 43 12.52 -13.21 11.19
N SER A 44 13.69 -12.76 11.63
CA SER A 44 14.22 -11.43 11.32
C SER A 44 14.45 -11.26 9.81
N VAL A 45 15.09 -12.24 9.16
CA VAL A 45 15.31 -12.23 7.71
C VAL A 45 13.99 -12.23 6.95
N VAL A 46 13.03 -13.07 7.33
CA VAL A 46 11.71 -13.12 6.69
C VAL A 46 10.99 -11.77 6.81
N LEU A 47 11.02 -11.14 7.98
CA LEU A 47 10.42 -9.82 8.20
C LEU A 47 11.09 -8.75 7.35
N VAL A 48 12.42 -8.74 7.23
CA VAL A 48 13.14 -7.82 6.34
C VAL A 48 12.72 -8.02 4.89
N VAL A 49 12.70 -9.26 4.40
CA VAL A 49 12.33 -9.58 3.01
C VAL A 49 10.89 -9.16 2.71
N ILE A 50 9.93 -9.49 3.57
CA ILE A 50 8.52 -9.10 3.38
C ILE A 50 8.38 -7.58 3.39
N SER A 51 9.07 -6.90 4.30
CA SER A 51 9.05 -5.43 4.39
C SER A 51 9.61 -4.79 3.12
N MET A 52 10.72 -5.32 2.58
CA MET A 52 11.31 -4.83 1.34
C MET A 52 10.44 -5.06 0.12
N ILE A 53 9.83 -6.25 -0.02
CA ILE A 53 8.88 -6.54 -1.10
C ILE A 53 7.68 -5.59 -1.01
N SER A 54 7.15 -5.39 0.21
CA SER A 54 6.03 -4.46 0.42
C SER A 54 6.39 -3.03 0.01
N LEU A 55 7.58 -2.55 0.39
CA LEU A 55 8.09 -1.23 -0.03
C LEU A 55 8.18 -1.12 -1.55
N LEU A 56 8.76 -2.11 -2.23
CA LEU A 56 8.92 -2.10 -3.68
C LEU A 56 7.57 -2.02 -4.40
N ILE A 57 6.60 -2.84 -3.99
CA ILE A 57 5.29 -2.86 -4.66
C ILE A 57 4.50 -1.57 -4.35
N LEU A 58 4.55 -1.07 -3.11
CA LEU A 58 3.91 0.19 -2.74
C LEU A 58 4.54 1.37 -3.49
N TYR A 59 5.86 1.40 -3.60
CA TYR A 59 6.60 2.42 -4.34
C TYR A 59 6.25 2.38 -5.82
N PHE A 60 6.24 1.20 -6.43
CA PHE A 60 5.81 1.02 -7.82
C PHE A 60 4.37 1.51 -8.01
N SER A 61 3.47 1.20 -7.08
CA SER A 61 2.07 1.63 -7.15
C SER A 61 1.92 3.14 -7.01
N LEU A 62 2.73 3.78 -6.16
CA LEU A 62 2.76 5.23 -6.06
C LEU A 62 3.23 5.87 -7.38
N ARG A 63 4.27 5.31 -8.00
CA ARG A 63 4.75 5.78 -9.29
C ARG A 63 3.71 5.61 -10.40
N GLN A 64 3.01 4.48 -10.44
CA GLN A 64 1.89 4.27 -11.36
C GLN A 64 0.73 5.27 -11.10
N PHE A 65 0.57 5.72 -9.86
CA PHE A 65 -0.39 6.77 -9.50
C PHE A 65 0.01 8.14 -10.06
N GLU A 66 1.30 8.48 -9.99
CA GLU A 66 1.87 9.72 -10.57
C GLU A 66 1.81 9.71 -12.11
N GLU A 67 1.99 8.55 -12.74
CA GLU A 67 1.87 8.34 -14.19
C GLU A 67 0.40 8.27 -14.68
N ALA A 68 -0.58 8.48 -13.78
CA ALA A 68 -2.02 8.40 -14.06
C ALA A 68 -2.50 7.02 -14.62
N ALA A 69 -1.72 5.96 -14.39
CA ALA A 69 -2.03 4.59 -14.80
C ALA A 69 -2.96 3.89 -13.79
N TYR A 70 -4.11 4.50 -13.50
CA TYR A 70 -5.00 4.11 -12.41
C TYR A 70 -5.56 2.68 -12.53
N ASP A 71 -5.77 2.16 -13.74
CA ASP A 71 -6.22 0.78 -13.95
C ASP A 71 -5.18 -0.26 -13.47
N THR A 72 -3.89 0.03 -13.67
CA THR A 72 -2.79 -0.81 -13.17
C THR A 72 -2.76 -0.78 -11.65
N VAL A 73 -2.92 0.41 -11.05
CA VAL A 73 -2.97 0.62 -9.60
C VAL A 73 -4.11 -0.19 -8.96
N ILE A 74 -5.32 -0.13 -9.54
CA ILE A 74 -6.51 -0.85 -9.05
C ILE A 74 -6.29 -2.38 -9.06
N LYS A 75 -5.56 -2.91 -10.05
CA LYS A 75 -5.23 -4.34 -10.13
C LYS A 75 -4.17 -4.77 -9.12
N LEU A 76 -3.22 -3.90 -8.79
CA LEU A 76 -2.14 -4.19 -7.85
C LEU A 76 -2.56 -4.10 -6.39
N PHE A 77 -3.54 -3.25 -6.06
CA PHE A 77 -3.96 -3.02 -4.67
C PHE A 77 -4.38 -4.27 -3.89
N PRO A 78 -5.19 -5.21 -4.42
CA PRO A 78 -5.50 -6.45 -3.70
C PRO A 78 -4.24 -7.25 -3.33
N ILE A 79 -3.27 -7.32 -4.24
CA ILE A 79 -2.00 -8.03 -4.03
C ILE A 79 -1.22 -7.36 -2.90
N ILE A 80 -1.13 -6.03 -2.91
CA ILE A 80 -0.44 -5.25 -1.88
C ILE A 80 -1.10 -5.45 -0.52
N SER A 81 -2.44 -5.38 -0.46
CA SER A 81 -3.18 -5.59 0.79
C SER A 81 -2.95 -6.99 1.35
N ILE A 82 -2.92 -8.03 0.51
CA ILE A 82 -2.65 -9.41 0.93
C ILE A 82 -1.22 -9.53 1.48
N ILE A 83 -0.22 -9.02 0.74
CA ILE A 83 1.19 -9.09 1.16
C ILE A 83 1.39 -8.33 2.48
N ALA A 84 0.82 -7.13 2.60
CA ALA A 84 0.86 -6.35 3.82
C ALA A 84 0.19 -7.09 4.99
N ALA A 85 -0.96 -7.72 4.77
CA ALA A 85 -1.64 -8.50 5.81
C ALA A 85 -0.82 -9.72 6.27
N ILE A 86 -0.25 -10.49 5.33
CA ILE A 86 0.63 -11.63 5.63
C ILE A 86 1.87 -11.18 6.40
N GLY A 87 2.42 -10.01 6.04
CA GLY A 87 3.58 -9.43 6.69
C GLY A 87 3.34 -8.80 8.06
N GLY A 88 2.12 -8.90 8.63
CA GLY A 88 1.78 -8.28 9.91
C GLY A 88 1.54 -6.77 9.83
N LEU A 89 1.52 -6.19 8.64
CA LEU A 89 1.34 -4.75 8.39
C LEU A 89 -0.15 -4.39 8.26
N GLY A 90 -0.95 -4.72 9.28
CA GLY A 90 -2.41 -4.52 9.25
C GLY A 90 -2.82 -3.07 8.98
N ILE A 91 -2.10 -2.10 9.55
CA ILE A 91 -2.37 -0.67 9.31
C ILE A 91 -2.05 -0.30 7.86
N SER A 92 -0.95 -0.79 7.30
CA SER A 92 -0.60 -0.56 5.89
C SER A 92 -1.67 -1.16 4.97
N ALA A 93 -2.09 -2.41 5.23
CA ALA A 93 -3.14 -3.08 4.48
C ALA A 93 -4.46 -2.29 4.49
N TYR A 94 -4.85 -1.75 5.64
CA TYR A 94 -6.03 -0.89 5.78
C TYR A 94 -5.94 0.40 4.97
N LEU A 95 -4.78 1.07 4.99
CA LEU A 95 -4.55 2.31 4.23
C LEU A 95 -4.57 2.05 2.71
N VAL A 96 -3.95 0.96 2.27
CA VAL A 96 -3.98 0.51 0.86
C VAL A 96 -5.40 0.20 0.43
N TYR A 97 -6.15 -0.54 1.25
CA TYR A 97 -7.56 -0.86 0.95
C TYR A 97 -8.44 0.41 0.90
N SER A 98 -8.22 1.35 1.81
CA SER A 98 -8.93 2.63 1.82
C SER A 98 -8.64 3.44 0.56
N SER A 99 -7.38 3.46 0.10
CA SER A 99 -6.97 4.07 -1.17
C SER A 99 -7.65 3.40 -2.37
N TYR A 100 -7.67 2.06 -2.41
CA TYR A 100 -8.38 1.28 -3.42
C TYR A 100 -9.87 1.60 -3.48
N SER A 101 -10.55 1.65 -2.32
CA SER A 101 -11.99 1.93 -2.27
C SER A 101 -12.32 3.31 -2.84
N ILE A 102 -11.49 4.31 -2.58
CA ILE A 102 -11.67 5.67 -3.12
C ILE A 102 -11.48 5.67 -4.63
N LEU A 103 -10.42 5.06 -5.15
CA LEU A 103 -10.21 4.97 -6.61
C LEU A 103 -11.34 4.20 -7.29
N LYS A 104 -11.79 3.08 -6.71
CA LYS A 104 -12.91 2.32 -7.26
C LYS A 104 -14.20 3.15 -7.29
N GLU A 105 -14.49 3.94 -6.26
CA GLU A 105 -15.66 4.83 -6.24
C GLU A 105 -15.58 5.89 -7.35
N VAL A 106 -14.40 6.48 -7.55
CA VAL A 106 -14.17 7.54 -8.55
C VAL A 106 -14.29 7.00 -9.98
N PHE A 107 -13.75 5.82 -10.26
CA PHE A 107 -13.65 5.27 -11.62
C PHE A 107 -14.82 4.31 -11.98
N TYR A 108 -15.32 3.52 -11.02
CA TYR A 108 -16.37 2.52 -11.26
C TYR A 108 -17.73 2.90 -10.68
N GLY A 109 -17.81 3.86 -9.74
CA GLY A 109 -19.09 4.33 -9.17
C GLY A 109 -20.04 4.99 -10.19
N ARG A 110 -19.54 5.36 -11.38
CA ARG A 110 -20.36 5.88 -12.49
C ARG A 110 -21.07 4.81 -13.31
N VAL A 111 -20.56 3.58 -13.39
CA VAL A 111 -21.17 2.50 -14.17
C VAL A 111 -22.44 1.97 -13.49
N GLN A 112 -22.52 2.09 -12.16
CA GLN A 112 -23.62 1.55 -11.37
C GLN A 112 -24.77 2.55 -11.11
N ARG A 113 -24.58 3.85 -11.45
CA ARG A 113 -25.62 4.88 -11.39
C ARG A 113 -26.30 5.17 -12.74
N SER A 114 -25.84 4.54 -13.83
CA SER A 114 -26.47 4.65 -15.15
C SER A 114 -27.30 3.42 -15.54
N ARG A 115 -27.53 2.50 -14.60
CA ARG A 115 -28.50 1.41 -14.68
C ARG A 115 -29.50 1.61 -13.54
#